data_AF-A0A8T2LAF4-F1
#
_entry.id   AF-A0A8T2LAF4-F1
#
_cell.length_a   1.000
_cell.length_b   1.000
_cell.length_c   1.000
_cell.angle_alpha   90.00
_cell.angle_beta   90.00
_cell.angle_gamma   90.00
#
_symmetry.space_group_name_H-M   'P 1'
#
loop_
_entity.id
_entity.type
_entity.pdbx_description
1 polymer ?
#
loop_
_entity_poly.entity_id
_entity_poly.type
_entity_poly.pdbx_seq_one_letter_code
_entity_poly.pdbx_strand_id
1 'polypeptide(L)'
;MVHVWSFWLQWGTVCSLLAFLFAEDSLWDCNEKDSLTEVPVDLDVLSECTLGCTAQTYRRILESQERTTVRFKDSYTGEPEEYCWFTKVKCRVGEQLQSTLVILPVDLAAENRETFRLQISSSEAPEETLYQHTGHSVLPSDCGLRFEVTKHLYRNRGQLCVKILPQEYSSVGRCPPFLVKIWKHRNQGQG
;
A
#
# COMPACT_ATOMS: atom_id res chain seq x y z
N MET A 1 1.57 6.88 60.45
CA MET A 1 1.83 7.70 59.25
C MET A 1 1.99 6.74 58.08
N VAL A 2 0.87 6.27 57.54
CA VAL A 2 0.79 5.24 56.49
C VAL A 2 -0.34 5.68 55.56
N HIS A 3 -0.22 5.37 54.25
CA HIS A 3 -1.16 5.64 53.15
C HIS A 3 -0.80 6.84 52.23
N VAL A 4 0.34 6.78 51.53
CA VAL A 4 0.59 7.61 50.33
C VAL A 4 1.16 6.78 49.17
N TRP A 5 0.96 5.45 49.14
CA TRP A 5 1.61 4.56 48.16
C TRP A 5 0.67 3.77 47.25
N SER A 6 -0.64 4.00 47.29
CA SER A 6 -1.61 3.26 46.44
C SER A 6 -2.15 4.03 45.23
N PHE A 7 -1.90 5.33 45.10
CA PHE A 7 -2.52 6.13 44.03
C PHE A 7 -1.84 5.95 42.67
N TRP A 8 -0.52 5.70 42.64
CA TRP A 8 0.24 5.60 41.40
C TRP A 8 0.00 4.29 40.63
N LEU A 9 -0.29 3.20 41.33
CA LEU A 9 -0.57 1.89 40.72
C LEU A 9 -1.95 1.84 40.06
N GLN A 10 -2.93 2.62 40.56
CA GLN A 10 -4.28 2.66 40.00
C GLN A 10 -4.37 3.44 38.69
N TRP A 11 -3.49 4.41 38.45
CA TRP A 11 -3.50 5.19 37.21
C TRP A 11 -2.75 4.49 36.07
N GLY A 12 -1.71 3.72 36.38
CA GLY A 12 -0.95 2.95 35.38
C GLY A 12 -1.79 1.88 34.67
N THR A 13 -2.73 1.25 35.38
CA THR A 13 -3.66 0.26 34.81
C THR A 13 -4.74 0.91 33.94
N VAL A 14 -5.24 2.08 34.33
CA VAL A 14 -6.23 2.84 33.54
C VAL A 14 -5.62 3.37 32.23
N CYS A 15 -4.37 3.86 32.27
CA CYS A 15 -3.66 4.27 31.04
C CYS A 15 -3.37 3.09 30.09
N SER A 16 -3.07 1.90 30.63
CA SER A 16 -2.85 0.70 29.79
C SER A 16 -4.14 0.25 29.10
N LEU A 17 -5.28 0.30 29.80
CA LEU A 17 -6.59 -0.05 29.22
C LEU A 17 -7.05 0.98 28.17
N LEU A 18 -6.72 2.26 28.35
CA LEU A 18 -6.99 3.30 27.33
C LEU A 18 -6.10 3.12 26.10
N ALA A 19 -4.84 2.71 26.24
CA ALA A 19 -3.96 2.45 25.09
C ALA A 19 -4.48 1.32 24.17
N PHE A 20 -5.15 0.30 24.73
CA PHE A 20 -5.80 -0.75 23.94
C PHE A 20 -7.06 -0.28 23.22
N LEU A 21 -7.78 0.71 23.75
CA LEU A 21 -8.99 1.24 23.11
C LEU A 21 -8.70 2.21 21.94
N PHE A 22 -7.47 2.76 21.86
CA PHE A 22 -7.05 3.64 20.76
C PHE A 22 -6.13 2.95 19.74
N ALA A 23 -5.93 1.64 19.82
CA ALA A 23 -5.42 0.86 18.70
C ALA A 23 -6.55 0.68 17.67
N GLU A 24 -6.99 1.79 17.08
CA GLU A 24 -7.84 1.78 15.90
C GLU A 24 -6.94 1.41 14.71
N ASP A 25 -6.52 0.14 14.68
CA ASP A 25 -6.03 -0.51 13.48
C ASP A 25 -7.20 -0.52 12.50
N SER A 26 -7.33 0.58 11.76
CA SER A 26 -8.25 0.72 10.65
C SER A 26 -7.78 -0.16 9.48
N LEU A 27 -7.69 -1.47 9.71
CA LEU A 27 -7.55 -2.48 8.67
C LEU A 27 -8.87 -2.55 7.92
N TRP A 28 -8.80 -2.38 6.59
CA TRP A 28 -9.93 -2.70 5.72
C TRP A 28 -10.17 -4.21 5.76
N ASP A 29 -11.16 -4.61 6.56
CA ASP A 29 -11.78 -5.93 6.51
C ASP A 29 -12.96 -5.88 5.54
N CYS A 30 -12.92 -6.75 4.53
CA CYS A 30 -13.93 -6.77 3.49
C CYS A 30 -15.18 -7.51 3.97
N ASN A 31 -16.23 -6.73 4.27
CA ASN A 31 -17.54 -7.23 4.63
C ASN A 31 -18.37 -7.55 3.36
N GLU A 32 -19.44 -8.34 3.48
CA GLU A 32 -20.27 -8.81 2.35
C GLU A 32 -20.76 -7.68 1.42
N LYS A 33 -20.96 -6.48 1.96
CA LYS A 33 -21.43 -5.30 1.23
C LYS A 33 -20.41 -4.74 0.22
N ASP A 34 -19.12 -5.02 0.42
CA ASP A 34 -18.02 -4.62 -0.46
C ASP A 34 -17.53 -5.77 -1.36
N SER A 35 -18.26 -6.91 -1.34
CA SER A 35 -17.91 -8.08 -2.12
C SER A 35 -18.11 -7.84 -3.62
N LEU A 36 -17.14 -8.29 -4.40
CA LEU A 36 -17.21 -8.28 -5.86
C LEU A 36 -18.26 -9.30 -6.33
N THR A 37 -19.50 -8.86 -6.54
CA THR A 37 -20.54 -9.66 -7.19
C THR A 37 -20.35 -9.75 -8.71
N GLU A 38 -19.53 -8.87 -9.29
CA GLU A 38 -19.35 -8.79 -10.74
C GLU A 38 -17.85 -8.74 -11.09
N VAL A 39 -17.44 -9.67 -11.95
CA VAL A 39 -16.13 -9.63 -12.63
C VAL A 39 -16.11 -8.35 -13.49
N PRO A 40 -15.23 -7.38 -13.23
CA PRO A 40 -15.17 -6.18 -14.04
C PRO A 40 -14.75 -6.57 -15.46
N VAL A 41 -15.59 -6.22 -16.44
CA VAL A 41 -15.38 -6.48 -17.87
C VAL A 41 -14.24 -5.61 -18.45
N ASP A 42 -13.83 -4.55 -17.76
CA ASP A 42 -12.64 -3.76 -18.10
C ASP A 42 -11.43 -4.25 -17.30
N LEU A 43 -10.75 -5.26 -17.86
CA LEU A 43 -9.34 -5.44 -17.57
C LEU A 43 -8.59 -4.35 -18.35
N ASP A 44 -8.36 -3.21 -17.70
CA ASP A 44 -7.43 -2.20 -18.23
C ASP A 44 -6.14 -2.92 -18.65
N VAL A 45 -5.76 -2.75 -19.92
CA VAL A 45 -4.58 -3.42 -20.48
C VAL A 45 -3.35 -2.93 -19.71
N LEU A 46 -2.80 -3.81 -18.88
CA LEU A 46 -1.63 -3.53 -18.08
C LEU A 46 -0.41 -3.30 -18.98
N SER A 47 0.45 -2.36 -18.58
CA SER A 47 1.73 -2.09 -19.22
C SER A 47 2.65 -3.31 -19.16
N GLU A 48 3.63 -3.36 -20.06
CA GLU A 48 4.61 -4.44 -20.12
C GLU A 48 5.36 -4.62 -18.79
N CYS A 49 5.73 -3.51 -18.13
CA CYS A 49 6.40 -3.56 -16.83
C CYS A 49 5.50 -4.14 -15.74
N THR A 50 4.23 -3.73 -15.71
CA THR A 50 3.27 -4.22 -14.73
C THR A 50 2.97 -5.70 -14.96
N LEU A 51 2.83 -6.13 -16.21
CA LEU A 51 2.68 -7.54 -16.57
C LEU A 51 3.90 -8.38 -16.18
N GLY A 52 5.11 -7.88 -16.46
CA GLY A 52 6.35 -8.54 -16.08
C GLY A 52 6.45 -8.76 -14.56
N CYS A 53 6.22 -7.70 -13.78
CA CYS A 53 6.23 -7.78 -12.32
C CYS A 53 5.09 -8.68 -11.80
N THR A 54 3.91 -8.62 -12.42
CA THR A 54 2.76 -9.49 -12.08
C THR A 54 3.12 -10.96 -12.24
N ALA A 55 3.66 -11.35 -13.41
CA ALA A 55 4.01 -12.73 -13.71
C ALA A 55 5.04 -13.29 -12.71
N GLN A 56 6.09 -12.52 -12.42
CA GLN A 56 7.10 -12.92 -11.46
C GLN A 56 6.57 -13.00 -10.02
N THR A 57 5.71 -12.06 -9.62
CA THR A 57 5.08 -12.06 -8.29
C THR A 57 4.21 -13.31 -8.11
N TYR A 58 3.34 -13.60 -9.08
CA TYR A 58 2.47 -14.77 -9.00
C TYR A 58 3.26 -16.08 -9.03
N ARG A 59 4.36 -16.14 -9.79
CA ARG A 59 5.29 -17.26 -9.72
C ARG A 59 5.81 -17.48 -8.29
N ARG A 60 6.29 -16.43 -7.61
CA ARG A 60 6.77 -16.54 -6.22
C ARG A 60 5.67 -16.98 -5.25
N ILE A 61 4.46 -16.45 -5.40
CA ILE A 61 3.31 -16.83 -4.55
C ILE A 61 2.98 -18.33 -4.72
N LEU A 62 2.99 -18.82 -5.95
CA LEU A 62 2.75 -20.24 -6.24
C LEU A 62 3.86 -21.13 -5.68
N GLU A 63 5.11 -20.68 -5.76
CA GLU A 63 6.27 -21.39 -5.20
C GLU A 63 6.27 -21.40 -3.66
N SER A 64 5.84 -20.31 -3.01
CA SER A 64 5.80 -20.18 -1.55
C SER A 64 4.53 -20.73 -0.89
N GLN A 65 3.51 -21.10 -1.68
CA GLN A 65 2.18 -21.51 -1.21
C GLN A 65 1.51 -20.52 -0.25
N GLU A 66 1.87 -19.23 -0.35
CA GLU A 66 1.29 -18.19 0.48
C GLU A 66 -0.17 -17.91 0.10
N ARG A 67 -1.03 -17.77 1.12
CA ARG A 67 -2.44 -17.37 0.95
C ARG A 67 -2.57 -15.85 0.84
N THR A 68 -1.91 -15.30 -0.16
CA THR A 68 -1.85 -13.86 -0.43
C THR A 68 -2.41 -13.58 -1.83
N THR A 69 -3.29 -12.59 -1.95
CA THR A 69 -3.75 -12.07 -3.25
C THR A 69 -3.03 -10.74 -3.52
N VAL A 70 -2.46 -10.58 -4.72
CA VAL A 70 -1.79 -9.33 -5.12
C VAL A 70 -2.49 -8.73 -6.33
N ARG A 71 -2.90 -7.47 -6.22
CA ARG A 71 -3.60 -6.75 -7.31
C ARG A 71 -2.74 -5.61 -7.80
N PHE A 72 -2.54 -5.54 -9.11
CA PHE A 72 -1.75 -4.52 -9.80
C PHE A 72 -2.68 -3.55 -10.52
N LYS A 73 -2.29 -2.28 -10.57
CA LYS A 73 -3.02 -1.25 -11.30
C LYS A 73 -2.08 -0.18 -11.84
N ASP A 74 -2.15 0.08 -13.13
CA ASP A 74 -1.39 1.17 -13.74
C ASP A 74 -1.91 2.54 -13.32
N SER A 75 -1.02 3.52 -13.31
CA SER A 75 -1.42 4.91 -13.11
C SER A 75 -2.13 5.45 -14.34
N TYR A 76 -3.09 6.33 -14.13
CA TYR A 76 -3.51 7.27 -15.16
C TYR A 76 -2.80 8.62 -14.95
N THR A 77 -2.63 9.38 -16.03
CA THR A 77 -2.03 10.72 -15.97
C THR A 77 -3.02 11.69 -15.33
N GLY A 78 -2.58 12.39 -14.28
CA GLY A 78 -3.31 13.47 -13.64
C GLY A 78 -2.91 14.84 -14.18
N GLU A 79 -2.56 15.76 -13.29
CA GLU A 79 -1.86 17.00 -13.63
C GLU A 79 -0.46 16.71 -14.23
N PRO A 80 0.22 17.71 -14.83
CA PRO A 80 1.56 17.51 -15.37
C PRO A 80 2.49 16.83 -14.36
N GLU A 81 3.04 15.68 -14.78
CA GLU A 81 3.97 14.85 -14.00
C GLU A 81 3.36 14.20 -12.74
N GLU A 82 2.04 14.15 -12.66
CA GLU A 82 1.32 13.37 -11.66
C GLU A 82 0.86 12.02 -12.20
N TYR A 83 1.07 11.00 -11.37
CA TYR A 83 0.60 9.65 -11.58
C TYR A 83 -0.46 9.31 -10.55
N CYS A 84 -1.66 8.98 -11.01
CA CYS A 84 -2.83 8.88 -10.15
C CYS A 84 -3.49 7.50 -10.20
N TRP A 85 -4.14 7.14 -9.09
CA TRP A 85 -4.98 5.97 -8.95
C TRP A 85 -6.24 6.29 -8.17
N PHE A 86 -7.37 5.69 -8.57
CA PHE A 86 -8.57 5.71 -7.73
C PHE A 86 -8.33 4.90 -6.45
N THR A 87 -8.67 5.49 -5.30
CA THR A 87 -8.47 4.83 -3.99
C THR A 87 -9.50 3.75 -3.69
N LYS A 88 -10.58 3.65 -4.50
CA LYS A 88 -11.60 2.60 -4.36
C LYS A 88 -10.93 1.24 -4.28
N VAL A 89 -11.22 0.54 -3.19
CA VAL A 89 -10.68 -0.79 -2.94
C VAL A 89 -11.75 -1.81 -3.27
N LYS A 90 -11.39 -2.78 -4.10
CA LYS A 90 -12.22 -3.93 -4.45
C LYS A 90 -11.60 -5.14 -3.76
N CYS A 91 -12.40 -5.95 -3.08
CA CYS A 91 -11.91 -7.11 -2.37
C CYS A 91 -12.94 -8.24 -2.24
N ARG A 92 -12.45 -9.42 -1.86
CA ARG A 92 -13.28 -10.59 -1.59
C ARG A 92 -13.53 -10.70 -0.10
N VAL A 93 -14.69 -11.25 0.27
CA VAL A 93 -15.04 -11.52 1.67
C VAL A 93 -13.95 -12.37 2.31
N GLY A 94 -13.51 -11.98 3.50
CA GLY A 94 -12.44 -12.66 4.23
C GLY A 94 -11.02 -12.28 3.79
N GLU A 95 -10.85 -11.38 2.81
CA GLU A 95 -9.56 -10.73 2.56
C GLU A 95 -9.38 -9.50 3.47
N GLN A 96 -8.13 -9.28 3.87
CA GLN A 96 -7.69 -8.12 4.63
C GLN A 96 -6.55 -7.43 3.91
N LEU A 97 -6.66 -6.11 3.70
CA LEU A 97 -5.61 -5.32 3.06
C LEU A 97 -4.41 -5.22 4.00
N GLN A 98 -3.26 -5.78 3.59
CA GLN A 98 -2.03 -5.74 4.39
C GLN A 98 -1.21 -4.51 4.07
N SER A 99 -1.01 -4.24 2.78
CA SER A 99 -0.22 -3.09 2.34
C SER A 99 -0.64 -2.65 0.96
N THR A 100 -0.42 -1.37 0.69
CA THR A 100 -0.47 -0.82 -0.65
C THR A 100 0.84 -0.10 -0.94
N LEU A 101 1.42 -0.43 -2.09
CA LEU A 101 2.72 0.05 -2.51
C LEU A 101 2.58 0.73 -3.87
N VAL A 102 3.23 1.87 -4.05
CA VAL A 102 3.56 2.39 -5.37
C VAL A 102 4.91 1.81 -5.76
N ILE A 103 4.98 1.24 -6.96
CA ILE A 103 6.20 0.69 -7.54
C ILE A 103 6.68 1.63 -8.61
N LEU A 104 7.95 2.04 -8.50
CA LEU A 104 8.64 2.86 -9.47
C LEU A 104 9.60 1.96 -10.28
N PRO A 105 9.27 1.62 -11.54
CA PRO A 105 10.07 0.74 -12.37
C PRO A 105 11.32 1.50 -12.84
N VAL A 106 12.40 1.38 -12.09
CA VAL A 106 13.71 1.92 -12.46
C VAL A 106 14.66 0.78 -12.72
N ASP A 107 15.64 1.02 -13.58
CA ASP A 107 16.78 0.12 -13.68
C ASP A 107 17.55 0.17 -12.36
N LEU A 108 17.48 -0.93 -11.62
CA LEU A 108 18.16 -1.05 -10.35
C LEU A 108 19.68 -1.02 -10.57
N ALA A 109 20.24 -1.35 -11.73
CA ALA A 109 21.68 -1.22 -11.92
C ALA A 109 22.19 0.24 -11.85
N ALA A 110 21.30 1.25 -11.91
CA ALA A 110 21.68 2.66 -11.84
C ALA A 110 22.12 3.11 -10.44
N GLU A 111 23.17 3.93 -10.39
CA GLU A 111 23.91 4.36 -9.19
C GLU A 111 23.12 5.24 -8.20
N ASN A 112 21.91 5.71 -8.56
CA ASN A 112 21.21 6.77 -7.83
C ASN A 112 19.87 6.35 -7.17
N ARG A 113 19.71 5.08 -6.80
CA ARG A 113 18.44 4.55 -6.23
C ARG A 113 17.94 5.34 -5.02
N GLU A 114 18.84 5.74 -4.13
CA GLU A 114 18.49 6.42 -2.85
C GLU A 114 18.01 7.86 -3.04
N THR A 115 18.16 8.42 -4.24
CA THR A 115 17.74 9.79 -4.54
C THR A 115 16.25 9.90 -4.86
N PHE A 116 15.62 8.80 -5.26
CA PHE A 116 14.21 8.81 -5.66
C PHE A 116 13.28 8.91 -4.45
N ARG A 117 12.37 9.87 -4.50
CA ARG A 117 11.28 10.03 -3.54
C ARG A 117 9.98 10.20 -4.28
N LEU A 118 8.87 9.87 -3.61
CA LEU A 118 7.55 10.22 -4.12
C LEU A 118 6.96 11.33 -3.27
N GLN A 119 6.30 12.29 -3.89
CA GLN A 119 5.52 13.30 -3.19
C GLN A 119 4.05 13.04 -3.43
N ILE A 120 3.26 12.95 -2.37
CA ILE A 120 1.80 12.79 -2.49
C ILE A 120 1.21 14.16 -2.79
N SER A 121 0.52 14.26 -3.93
CA SER A 121 -0.31 15.39 -4.28
C SER A 121 -1.69 15.24 -3.62
N SER A 122 -2.08 16.20 -2.78
CA SER A 122 -3.42 16.27 -2.21
C SER A 122 -3.92 17.70 -2.22
N SER A 123 -5.18 17.91 -2.60
CA SER A 123 -5.84 19.22 -2.53
C SER A 123 -6.27 19.59 -1.10
N GLU A 124 -6.38 18.61 -0.20
CA GLU A 124 -6.99 18.77 1.13
C GLU A 124 -5.97 18.67 2.29
N ALA A 125 -4.75 18.20 2.01
CA ALA A 125 -3.73 17.97 3.02
C ALA A 125 -2.36 18.48 2.55
N PRO A 126 -1.44 18.80 3.48
CA PRO A 126 -0.07 19.15 3.13
C PRO A 126 0.57 18.05 2.27
N GLU A 127 1.35 18.44 1.28
CA GLU A 127 2.14 17.51 0.48
C GLU A 127 3.08 16.71 1.38
N GLU A 128 3.07 15.40 1.23
CA GLU A 128 3.88 14.48 2.04
C GLU A 128 4.90 13.77 1.16
N THR A 129 6.15 13.76 1.60
CA THR A 129 7.22 13.05 0.89
C THR A 129 7.39 11.64 1.45
N LEU A 130 7.24 10.65 0.58
CA LEU A 130 7.44 9.24 0.83
C LEU A 130 8.88 8.82 0.50
N TYR A 131 9.41 7.97 1.36
CA TYR A 131 10.70 7.35 1.22
C TYR A 131 10.56 5.90 0.77
N GLN A 132 11.64 5.37 0.22
CA GLN A 132 11.67 3.97 -0.22
C GLN A 132 11.39 3.03 0.96
N HIS A 133 10.43 2.13 0.75
CA HIS A 133 10.11 1.03 1.65
C HIS A 133 11.11 -0.12 1.43
N THR A 134 11.88 -0.44 2.46
CA THR A 134 12.91 -1.50 2.46
C THR A 134 12.44 -2.79 3.14
N GLY A 135 11.20 -2.85 3.58
CA GLY A 135 10.62 -4.03 4.22
C GLY A 135 10.51 -5.24 3.29
N HIS A 136 10.35 -6.41 3.91
CA HIS A 136 10.09 -7.65 3.19
C HIS A 136 8.76 -7.56 2.44
N SER A 137 8.75 -8.03 1.20
CA SER A 137 7.55 -8.04 0.35
C SER A 137 7.55 -9.28 -0.52
N VAL A 138 6.35 -9.79 -0.79
CA VAL A 138 6.08 -10.85 -1.77
C VAL A 138 6.51 -10.44 -3.18
N LEU A 139 6.65 -9.13 -3.43
CA LEU A 139 7.09 -8.61 -4.71
C LEU A 139 8.57 -8.94 -4.98
N PRO A 140 8.90 -9.27 -6.23
CA PRO A 140 10.28 -9.32 -6.71
C PRO A 140 11.02 -8.01 -6.51
N SER A 141 12.31 -8.09 -6.17
CA SER A 141 13.16 -6.91 -5.96
C SER A 141 13.39 -6.16 -7.26
N ASP A 142 13.40 -6.88 -8.38
CA ASP A 142 13.57 -6.39 -9.76
C ASP A 142 12.34 -5.69 -10.35
N CYS A 143 11.20 -5.68 -9.64
CA CYS A 143 10.05 -4.88 -10.07
C CYS A 143 10.28 -3.36 -9.99
N GLY A 144 11.25 -2.90 -9.19
CA GLY A 144 11.55 -1.49 -8.99
C GLY A 144 11.56 -1.06 -7.52
N LEU A 145 11.65 0.26 -7.32
CA LEU A 145 11.60 0.86 -5.98
C LEU A 145 10.17 0.84 -5.45
N ARG A 146 10.03 0.72 -4.13
CA ARG A 146 8.74 0.52 -3.45
C ARG A 146 8.49 1.68 -2.52
N PHE A 147 7.28 2.20 -2.51
CA PHE A 147 6.87 3.29 -1.63
C PHE A 147 5.55 2.91 -0.97
N GLU A 148 5.51 2.87 0.36
CA GLU A 148 4.31 2.46 1.08
C GLU A 148 3.30 3.59 1.16
N VAL A 149 2.09 3.33 0.67
CA VAL A 149 0.99 4.30 0.59
C VAL A 149 -0.27 3.87 1.33
N THR A 150 -0.20 2.76 2.07
CA THR A 150 -1.35 2.15 2.77
C THR A 150 -2.16 3.19 3.56
N LYS A 151 -1.48 4.03 4.35
CA LYS A 151 -2.13 5.05 5.19
C LYS A 151 -2.86 6.14 4.40
N HIS A 152 -2.40 6.44 3.18
CA HIS A 152 -2.98 7.50 2.34
C HIS A 152 -4.24 7.05 1.60
N LEU A 153 -4.43 5.75 1.43
CA LEU A 153 -5.72 5.23 0.94
C LEU A 153 -6.84 5.41 1.95
N TYR A 154 -6.55 5.38 3.25
CA TYR A 154 -7.54 5.62 4.30
C TYR A 154 -7.94 7.08 4.38
N ARG A 155 -6.99 7.99 4.15
CA ARG A 155 -7.20 9.43 4.25
C ARG A 155 -7.84 10.03 3.00
N ASN A 156 -7.45 9.57 1.81
CA ASN A 156 -7.88 10.15 0.55
C ASN A 156 -9.12 9.42 0.00
N ARG A 157 -10.29 10.05 0.11
CA ARG A 157 -11.54 9.56 -0.48
C ARG A 157 -11.64 10.03 -1.93
N GLY A 158 -11.16 9.23 -2.87
CA GLY A 158 -11.30 9.48 -4.31
C GLY A 158 -10.08 9.04 -5.09
N GLN A 159 -9.00 9.80 -4.97
CA GLN A 159 -7.77 9.59 -5.74
C GLN A 159 -6.52 9.74 -4.88
N LEU A 160 -5.49 8.97 -5.24
CA LEU A 160 -4.12 9.09 -4.75
C LEU A 160 -3.27 9.46 -5.95
N CYS A 161 -2.64 10.64 -5.90
CA CYS A 161 -1.74 11.12 -6.93
C CYS A 161 -0.34 11.30 -6.35
N VAL A 162 0.69 10.98 -7.13
CA VAL A 162 2.08 11.15 -6.72
C VAL A 162 2.90 11.82 -7.82
N LYS A 163 3.88 12.62 -7.39
CA LYS A 163 4.97 13.14 -8.21
C LYS A 163 6.26 12.41 -7.88
N ILE A 164 7.12 12.25 -8.87
CA ILE A 164 8.44 11.63 -8.69
C ILE A 164 9.47 12.72 -8.48
N LEU A 165 10.29 12.59 -7.43
CA LEU A 165 11.35 13.52 -7.09
C LEU A 165 12.74 12.86 -7.18
N PRO A 166 13.78 13.59 -7.63
CA PRO A 166 13.70 14.92 -8.22
C PRO A 166 13.09 14.90 -9.63
N GLN A 167 12.41 15.99 -9.97
CA GLN A 167 11.61 16.18 -11.19
C GLN A 167 12.44 16.09 -12.49
N GLU A 168 13.75 16.37 -12.39
CA GLU A 168 14.72 16.37 -13.49
C GLU A 168 14.99 14.99 -14.09
N TYR A 169 14.53 13.91 -13.45
CA TYR A 169 14.57 12.59 -14.05
C TYR A 169 13.41 12.42 -15.05
N SER A 170 13.49 13.15 -16.16
CA SER A 170 12.59 13.01 -17.33
C SER A 170 12.68 11.62 -18.01
N SER A 171 13.46 10.69 -17.43
CA SER A 171 13.76 9.34 -17.91
C SER A 171 13.56 8.27 -16.84
N VAL A 172 12.65 8.49 -15.86
CA VAL A 172 12.25 7.43 -14.93
C VAL A 172 11.59 6.26 -15.69
N GLY A 173 12.42 5.31 -16.10
CA GLY A 173 12.03 4.07 -16.76
C GLY A 173 11.34 4.26 -18.11
N ARG A 174 11.12 3.15 -18.82
CA ARG A 174 10.23 3.12 -20.00
C ARG A 174 8.75 3.07 -19.60
N CYS A 175 8.46 2.91 -18.32
CA CYS A 175 7.12 2.60 -17.81
C CYS A 175 6.74 3.56 -16.68
N PRO A 176 5.46 3.97 -16.63
CA PRO A 176 4.95 4.75 -15.52
C PRO A 176 4.94 3.92 -14.23
N PRO A 177 4.94 4.57 -13.05
CA PRO A 177 4.71 3.89 -11.79
C PRO A 177 3.35 3.17 -11.77
N PHE A 178 3.28 2.09 -11.01
CA PHE A 178 2.04 1.32 -10.84
C PHE A 178 1.77 1.01 -9.37
N LEU A 179 0.49 0.84 -9.03
CA LEU A 179 0.02 0.56 -7.69
C LEU A 179 -0.13 -0.94 -7.48
N VAL A 180 0.29 -1.41 -6.30
CA VAL A 180 0.15 -2.80 -5.88
C VAL A 180 -0.56 -2.87 -4.54
N LYS A 181 -1.65 -3.64 -4.48
CA LYS A 181 -2.39 -3.93 -3.24
C LYS A 181 -2.18 -5.38 -2.84
N ILE A 182 -1.66 -5.61 -1.64
CA ILE A 182 -1.37 -6.93 -1.09
C ILE A 182 -2.45 -7.27 -0.06
N TRP A 183 -3.09 -8.42 -0.25
CA TRP A 183 -4.18 -8.91 0.57
C TRP A 183 -3.82 -10.24 1.18
N LYS A 184 -4.19 -10.45 2.43
CA LYS A 184 -4.07 -11.74 3.09
C LYS A 184 -5.44 -12.32 3.33
N HIS A 185 -5.61 -13.60 3.04
CA HIS A 185 -6.83 -14.30 3.40
C HIS A 185 -6.84 -14.55 4.91
N ARG A 186 -7.90 -14.13 5.60
CA ARG A 186 -8.12 -14.50 6.99
C ARG A 186 -8.47 -15.97 7.02
N ASN A 187 -7.67 -16.80 7.71
CA ASN A 187 -8.13 -18.15 7.99
C ASN A 187 -9.37 -18.00 8.89
N GLN A 188 -10.55 -18.32 8.38
CA GLN A 188 -11.70 -18.58 9.23
C GLN A 188 -11.39 -19.88 9.98
N GLY A 189 -10.65 -19.74 11.07
CA GLY A 189 -10.51 -20.78 12.06
C GLY A 189 -11.87 -20.98 12.71
N GLN A 190 -12.38 -22.21 12.56
CA GLN A 190 -13.38 -22.84 13.41
C GLN A 190 -13.36 -22.25 14.83
N GLY A 191 -14.49 -21.67 15.21
CA GLY A 191 -14.89 -21.40 16.59
C GLY A 191 -16.35 -21.78 16.72
#